data_AF-A0A3P3G7S8-F1
#
_entry.id   AF-A0A3P3G7S8-F1
#
_cell.length_a   1.000
_cell.length_b   1.000
_cell.length_c   1.000
_cell.angle_alpha   90.00
_cell.angle_beta   90.00
_cell.angle_gamma   90.00
#
_symmetry.space_group_name_H-M   'P 1'
#
loop_
_entity.id
_entity.type
_entity.pdbx_description
1 polymer ?
#
loop_
_entity_poly.entity_id
_entity_poly.type
_entity_poly.pdbx_seq_one_letter_code
_entity_poly.pdbx_strand_id
1 'polypeptide(L)'
;MDQVVNPPKAESGTSIEAALGLDGKGVSRKRRRGWLYTLLALAIVAIAIGLYRWNAASTPRIEYTTAPAAVADLTVQVSATGTLQPLTQVDISSELSGVVRSVAVNENQQVKKGDVLATLDTAKLEVQIERATASAKAAAAAVENAKVTLQENENAVARASALTKRGMATDQSLEAATATRDRSKAALDSAEANLAIAQADLKAQQTDLAKSTIYAPIDGIVLTRSVDPGQTVASSLQAPVLFVIAADLRNMELQAAVDEADIGQVKPGQHARFTVDAFPDRPFDAEIRDISYASVTTDGVVTYNARLEVDNGELLLRPGMTATVAVVTKQAKGVLTVPATAFRYRPIQQAARGWSLSDLFTGRMGRPNRQREATKAPTDGSRTLYVLENGRPHPVNVKIGSTDGELTEITSGLEEGAYVITGSQQRS
;
A
#
# COMPACT_ATOMS: atom_id res chain seq x y z
N MET A 1 56.89 41.74 64.43
CA MET A 1 58.23 41.55 63.87
C MET A 1 58.20 42.08 62.44
N ASP A 2 58.99 43.13 62.18
CA ASP A 2 60.16 43.09 61.28
C ASP A 2 60.04 42.49 59.87
N GLN A 3 60.70 43.01 58.82
CA GLN A 3 61.15 44.38 58.44
C GLN A 3 61.91 44.25 57.10
N VAL A 4 61.56 45.03 56.05
CA VAL A 4 62.40 45.58 54.93
C VAL A 4 63.51 44.68 54.27
N VAL A 5 64.31 45.03 53.23
CA VAL A 5 64.52 46.22 52.38
C VAL A 5 64.75 45.78 50.89
N ASN A 6 64.61 46.72 49.95
CA ASN A 6 65.17 46.75 48.58
C ASN A 6 66.60 47.40 48.64
N PRO A 7 67.35 47.79 47.56
CA PRO A 7 67.32 47.51 46.10
C PRO A 7 68.66 46.78 45.72
N PRO A 8 69.55 47.09 44.73
CA PRO A 8 69.60 48.00 43.56
C PRO A 8 69.98 47.29 42.22
N LYS A 9 70.78 47.93 41.35
CA LYS A 9 71.17 47.55 39.97
C LYS A 9 72.47 48.29 39.58
N ALA A 10 73.40 47.68 38.83
CA ALA A 10 74.61 48.36 38.31
C ALA A 10 75.23 47.70 37.06
N GLU A 11 76.09 48.45 36.35
CA GLU A 11 76.98 48.05 35.25
C GLU A 11 78.34 47.58 35.83
N SER A 12 79.41 47.13 35.15
CA SER A 12 79.90 47.16 33.75
C SER A 12 80.76 45.88 33.54
N GLY A 13 81.68 45.62 32.60
CA GLY A 13 82.66 46.45 31.87
C GLY A 13 83.92 45.62 31.60
N THR A 14 84.25 45.41 30.32
CA THR A 14 85.57 45.02 29.72
C THR A 14 86.66 44.32 30.57
N SER A 15 86.99 43.06 30.24
CA SER A 15 88.37 42.60 29.91
C SER A 15 88.44 41.08 29.67
N ILE A 16 89.58 40.59 29.15
CA ILE A 16 89.93 39.24 28.63
C ILE A 16 89.94 39.17 27.09
N GLU A 17 90.69 40.11 26.50
CA GLU A 17 91.49 39.82 25.30
C GLU A 17 92.96 39.59 25.75
N ALA A 18 93.78 39.00 24.87
CA ALA A 18 95.19 38.66 25.10
C ALA A 18 95.49 37.56 26.15
N ALA A 19 95.37 36.29 25.72
CA ALA A 19 96.21 35.20 26.21
C ALA A 19 96.60 34.27 25.04
N LEU A 20 97.86 34.40 24.57
CA LEU A 20 98.54 33.51 23.62
C LEU A 20 97.90 33.42 22.20
N GLY A 21 98.53 33.84 21.10
CA GLY A 21 99.88 34.38 20.94
C GLY A 21 100.51 33.95 19.62
N LEU A 22 100.07 34.54 18.51
CA LEU A 22 100.80 34.84 17.26
C LEU A 22 101.76 33.77 16.66
N ASP A 23 101.62 33.49 15.35
CA ASP A 23 102.64 33.94 14.37
C ASP A 23 102.20 33.81 12.89
N GLY A 24 103.05 34.29 11.96
CA GLY A 24 103.42 33.49 10.79
C GLY A 24 102.73 33.76 9.44
N LYS A 25 103.12 34.85 8.76
CA LYS A 25 102.83 35.12 7.33
C LYS A 25 103.18 33.94 6.39
N GLY A 26 102.41 33.65 5.33
CA GLY A 26 102.97 32.88 4.19
C GLY A 26 102.07 32.35 3.05
N VAL A 27 102.21 32.94 1.86
CA VAL A 27 102.26 32.28 0.52
C VAL A 27 101.09 31.37 0.03
N SER A 28 100.26 31.94 -0.84
CA SER A 28 99.54 31.38 -2.01
C SER A 28 99.11 29.88 -2.09
N ARG A 29 97.84 29.64 -2.51
CA ARG A 29 97.53 29.15 -3.89
C ARG A 29 96.03 29.06 -4.25
N LYS A 30 95.78 29.22 -5.56
CA LYS A 30 94.64 28.71 -6.37
C LYS A 30 93.20 29.16 -6.04
N ARG A 31 92.68 30.03 -6.93
CA ARG A 31 91.32 29.93 -7.53
C ARG A 31 90.91 28.45 -7.71
N ARG A 32 89.90 27.94 -6.99
CA ARG A 32 89.09 26.76 -7.42
C ARG A 32 87.79 26.45 -6.65
N ARG A 33 87.31 27.28 -5.72
CA ARG A 33 86.06 27.01 -4.95
C ARG A 33 84.75 27.62 -5.49
N GLY A 34 84.79 28.62 -6.37
CA GLY A 34 83.56 29.21 -6.95
C GLY A 34 82.74 28.23 -7.80
N TRP A 35 83.42 27.37 -8.58
CA TRP A 35 82.76 26.41 -9.47
C TRP A 35 81.95 25.33 -8.73
N LEU A 36 82.32 25.00 -7.49
CA LEU A 36 81.57 24.06 -6.63
C LEU A 36 80.17 24.58 -6.29
N TYR A 37 80.02 25.88 -6.01
CA TYR A 37 78.71 26.48 -5.74
C TYR A 37 77.84 26.55 -7.00
N THR A 38 78.44 26.85 -8.17
CA THR A 38 77.68 26.80 -9.44
C THR A 38 77.28 25.37 -9.81
N LEU A 39 78.12 24.36 -9.54
CA LEU A 39 77.75 22.96 -9.73
C LEU A 39 76.64 22.53 -8.76
N LEU A 40 76.68 22.96 -7.49
CA LEU A 40 75.64 22.65 -6.52
C LEU A 40 74.30 23.27 -6.93
N ALA A 41 74.30 24.53 -7.37
CA ALA A 41 73.09 25.18 -7.91
C ALA A 41 72.57 24.47 -9.17
N LEU A 42 73.45 24.10 -10.10
CA LEU A 42 73.06 23.37 -11.31
C LEU A 42 72.51 21.97 -10.98
N ALA A 43 73.07 21.29 -9.98
CA ALA A 43 72.59 20.00 -9.49
C ALA A 43 71.22 20.13 -8.82
N ILE A 44 70.99 21.16 -8.00
CA ILE A 44 69.67 21.44 -7.40
C ILE A 44 68.63 21.75 -8.48
N VAL A 45 68.98 22.51 -9.52
CA VAL A 45 68.09 22.77 -10.67
C VAL A 45 67.84 21.49 -11.47
N ALA A 46 68.85 20.65 -11.71
CA ALA A 46 68.68 19.37 -12.39
C ALA A 46 67.82 18.38 -11.57
N ILE A 47 67.94 18.37 -10.25
CA ILE A 47 67.09 17.59 -9.34
C ILE A 47 65.66 18.14 -9.34
N ALA A 48 65.47 19.46 -9.31
CA ALA A 48 64.15 20.09 -9.38
C ALA A 48 63.45 19.79 -10.72
N ILE A 49 64.17 19.86 -11.84
CA ILE A 49 63.67 19.47 -13.17
C ILE A 49 63.40 17.96 -13.22
N GLY A 50 64.27 17.12 -12.65
CA GLY A 50 64.09 15.67 -12.58
C GLY A 50 62.83 15.28 -11.79
N LEU A 51 62.66 15.85 -10.59
CA LEU A 51 61.46 15.67 -9.76
C LEU A 51 60.21 16.21 -10.45
N TYR A 52 60.29 17.38 -11.10
CA TYR A 52 59.17 17.93 -11.86
C TYR A 52 58.77 17.03 -13.03
N ARG A 53 59.74 16.50 -13.80
CA ARG A 53 59.46 15.58 -14.91
C ARG A 53 59.00 14.19 -14.46
N TRP A 54 59.46 13.71 -13.30
CA TRP A 54 58.94 12.48 -12.68
C TRP A 54 57.49 12.67 -12.25
N ASN A 55 57.18 13.74 -11.51
CA ASN A 55 55.83 14.02 -11.02
C ASN A 55 54.85 14.40 -12.16
N ALA A 56 55.35 14.91 -13.28
CA ALA A 56 54.56 15.17 -14.49
C ALA A 56 54.42 13.95 -15.44
N ALA A 57 55.11 12.82 -15.18
CA ALA A 57 54.99 11.62 -16.01
C ALA A 57 53.72 10.82 -15.71
N SER A 58 53.25 10.84 -14.45
CA SER A 58 52.03 10.15 -14.00
C SER A 58 50.76 10.91 -14.41
N THR A 59 50.48 10.97 -15.71
CA THR A 59 49.14 11.35 -16.19
C THR A 59 48.16 10.26 -15.78
N PRO A 60 47.17 10.52 -14.90
CA PRO A 60 46.30 9.46 -14.40
C PRO A 60 45.41 8.94 -15.54
N ARG A 61 45.60 7.68 -15.92
CA ARG A 61 44.87 7.05 -17.01
C ARG A 61 43.47 6.68 -16.52
N ILE A 62 42.47 7.46 -16.95
CA ILE A 62 41.06 7.16 -16.68
C ILE A 62 40.69 5.88 -17.43
N GLU A 63 40.24 4.87 -16.69
CA GLU A 63 39.79 3.58 -17.21
C GLU A 63 38.25 3.60 -17.23
N TYR A 64 37.66 3.49 -18.43
CA TYR A 64 36.21 3.59 -18.64
C TYR A 64 35.56 2.21 -18.63
N THR A 65 34.61 2.00 -17.73
CA THR A 65 33.69 0.85 -17.80
C THR A 65 32.66 1.15 -18.88
N THR A 66 32.53 0.23 -19.84
CA THR A 66 31.56 0.35 -20.94
C THR A 66 30.67 -0.88 -21.03
N ALA A 67 29.50 -0.70 -21.65
CA ALA A 67 28.62 -1.78 -22.10
C ALA A 67 28.24 -1.53 -23.57
N PRO A 68 27.98 -2.57 -24.38
CA PRO A 68 27.42 -2.38 -25.71
C PRO A 68 25.93 -1.99 -25.60
N ALA A 69 25.47 -1.09 -26.47
CA ALA A 69 24.05 -0.94 -26.76
C ALA A 69 23.59 -2.16 -27.58
N ALA A 70 22.60 -2.90 -27.10
CA ALA A 70 22.23 -4.20 -27.65
C ALA A 70 20.72 -4.35 -27.81
N VAL A 71 20.30 -5.07 -28.85
CA VAL A 71 18.89 -5.43 -29.06
C VAL A 71 18.48 -6.50 -28.03
N ALA A 72 17.44 -6.23 -27.27
CA ALA A 72 16.90 -7.12 -26.23
C ALA A 72 15.36 -7.00 -26.12
N ASP A 73 14.74 -7.98 -25.46
CA ASP A 73 13.32 -7.94 -25.10
C ASP A 73 13.16 -7.22 -23.75
N LEU A 74 12.53 -6.04 -23.76
CA LEU A 74 12.27 -5.25 -22.56
C LEU A 74 10.86 -5.54 -22.04
N THR A 75 10.74 -5.93 -20.77
CA THR A 75 9.45 -6.15 -20.11
C THR A 75 9.34 -5.23 -18.89
N VAL A 76 8.56 -4.16 -19.02
CA VAL A 76 8.26 -3.24 -17.92
C VAL A 76 7.25 -3.89 -17.00
N GLN A 77 7.55 -3.88 -15.70
CA GLN A 77 6.69 -4.44 -14.65
C GLN A 77 6.47 -3.41 -13.55
N VAL A 78 5.23 -3.36 -13.03
CA VAL A 78 4.88 -2.61 -11.81
C VAL A 78 4.77 -3.61 -10.67
N SER A 79 5.50 -3.36 -9.58
CA SER A 79 5.42 -4.15 -8.35
C SER A 79 4.31 -3.62 -7.45
N ALA A 80 3.41 -4.50 -7.00
CA ALA A 80 2.36 -4.23 -6.03
C ALA A 80 2.34 -5.31 -4.96
N THR A 81 1.90 -4.99 -3.74
CA THR A 81 1.65 -5.98 -2.68
C THR A 81 0.15 -6.23 -2.54
N GLY A 82 -0.25 -7.44 -2.16
CA GLY A 82 -1.66 -7.80 -2.09
C GLY A 82 -1.97 -8.96 -1.16
N THR A 83 -3.26 -9.25 -1.00
CA THR A 83 -3.75 -10.41 -0.24
C THR A 83 -4.70 -11.26 -1.08
N LEU A 84 -4.61 -12.58 -0.92
CA LEU A 84 -5.51 -13.53 -1.56
C LEU A 84 -6.79 -13.70 -0.73
N GLN A 85 -7.94 -13.67 -1.39
CA GLN A 85 -9.27 -13.84 -0.81
C GLN A 85 -10.12 -14.77 -1.70
N PRO A 86 -11.16 -15.43 -1.18
CA PRO A 86 -12.09 -16.19 -2.02
C PRO A 86 -12.86 -15.25 -2.96
N LEU A 87 -13.16 -15.69 -4.19
CA LEU A 87 -14.01 -14.91 -5.10
C LEU A 87 -15.44 -14.68 -4.55
N THR A 88 -15.89 -15.51 -3.60
CA THR A 88 -17.13 -15.28 -2.86
C THR A 88 -16.96 -15.74 -1.42
N GLN A 89 -17.03 -14.77 -0.51
CA GLN A 89 -17.03 -14.95 0.94
C GLN A 89 -18.33 -14.37 1.52
N VAL A 90 -18.86 -14.99 2.57
CA VAL A 90 -19.97 -14.44 3.36
C VAL A 90 -19.61 -14.49 4.84
N ASP A 91 -19.69 -13.33 5.48
CA ASP A 91 -19.52 -13.15 6.91
C ASP A 91 -20.88 -13.27 7.61
N ILE A 92 -20.97 -14.11 8.64
CA ILE A 92 -22.24 -14.53 9.26
C ILE A 92 -22.25 -14.11 10.72
N SER A 93 -23.10 -13.15 11.07
CA SER A 93 -23.39 -12.70 12.44
C SER A 93 -24.74 -13.23 12.95
N SER A 94 -25.00 -13.11 14.26
CA SER A 94 -26.34 -13.36 14.81
C SER A 94 -27.23 -12.11 14.74
N GLU A 95 -28.42 -12.23 14.16
CA GLU A 95 -29.46 -11.18 14.25
C GLU A 95 -30.02 -11.01 15.67
N LEU A 96 -29.93 -12.05 16.51
CA LEU A 96 -30.49 -12.07 17.86
C LEU A 96 -29.40 -12.08 18.95
N SER A 97 -29.73 -11.48 20.09
CA SER A 97 -28.90 -11.53 21.31
C SER A 97 -29.29 -12.73 22.17
N GLY A 98 -28.32 -13.54 22.59
CA GLY A 98 -28.55 -14.77 23.37
C GLY A 98 -27.26 -15.49 23.73
N VAL A 99 -27.38 -16.60 24.47
CA VAL A 99 -26.26 -17.53 24.72
C VAL A 99 -26.24 -18.58 23.62
N VAL A 100 -25.08 -18.92 23.09
CA VAL A 100 -24.92 -20.00 22.11
C VAL A 100 -25.03 -21.35 22.83
N ARG A 101 -26.07 -22.12 22.50
CA ARG A 101 -26.37 -23.42 23.10
C ARG A 101 -25.49 -24.52 22.52
N SER A 102 -25.25 -24.50 21.21
CA SER A 102 -24.32 -25.40 20.54
C SER A 102 -23.79 -24.80 19.23
N VAL A 103 -22.61 -25.28 18.83
CA VAL A 103 -22.01 -25.06 17.51
C VAL A 103 -21.86 -26.43 16.86
N ALA A 104 -22.32 -26.57 15.62
CA ALA A 104 -22.44 -27.85 14.93
C ALA A 104 -21.36 -28.09 13.85
N VAL A 105 -20.54 -27.06 13.57
CA VAL A 105 -19.50 -27.08 12.54
C VAL A 105 -18.15 -26.62 13.07
N ASN A 106 -17.07 -27.15 12.48
CA ASN A 106 -15.69 -26.78 12.79
C ASN A 106 -15.06 -25.98 11.66
N GLU A 107 -13.92 -25.36 11.93
CA GLU A 107 -13.12 -24.68 10.90
C GLU A 107 -12.55 -25.69 9.90
N ASN A 108 -12.41 -25.28 8.64
CA ASN A 108 -12.06 -26.10 7.48
C ASN A 108 -13.10 -27.18 7.09
N GLN A 109 -14.26 -27.22 7.77
CA GLN A 109 -15.36 -28.13 7.42
C GLN A 109 -16.11 -27.62 6.18
N GLN A 110 -16.44 -28.52 5.26
CA GLN A 110 -17.39 -28.24 4.17
C GLN A 110 -18.83 -28.26 4.71
N VAL A 111 -19.61 -27.26 4.30
CA VAL A 111 -21.01 -27.09 4.66
C VAL A 111 -21.83 -26.78 3.41
N LYS A 112 -23.11 -27.16 3.43
CA LYS A 112 -24.08 -26.88 2.38
C LYS A 112 -25.03 -25.78 2.78
N LYS A 113 -25.63 -25.12 1.79
CA LYS A 113 -26.66 -24.11 2.01
C LYS A 113 -27.83 -24.70 2.80
N GLY A 114 -28.13 -24.12 3.96
CA GLY A 114 -29.14 -24.60 4.89
C GLY A 114 -28.63 -25.57 5.96
N ASP A 115 -27.35 -25.93 5.99
CA ASP A 115 -26.76 -26.63 7.14
C ASP A 115 -26.76 -25.73 8.38
N VAL A 116 -26.97 -26.32 9.56
CA VAL A 116 -26.93 -25.61 10.84
C VAL A 116 -25.48 -25.35 11.25
N LEU A 117 -25.14 -24.08 11.49
CA LEU A 117 -23.83 -23.64 11.99
C LEU A 117 -23.82 -23.59 13.52
N ALA A 118 -24.84 -22.95 14.11
CA ALA A 118 -25.01 -22.82 15.57
C ALA A 118 -26.48 -22.67 15.97
N THR A 119 -26.78 -22.94 17.24
CA THR A 119 -28.08 -22.66 17.87
C THR A 119 -27.90 -21.77 19.10
N LEU A 120 -28.79 -20.80 19.27
CA LEU A 120 -28.92 -20.03 20.50
C LEU A 120 -29.81 -20.76 21.53
N ASP A 121 -29.78 -20.32 22.78
CA ASP A 121 -30.75 -20.74 23.79
C ASP A 121 -32.15 -20.21 23.46
N THR A 122 -33.07 -21.15 23.24
CA THR A 122 -34.46 -20.92 22.82
C THR A 122 -35.42 -20.72 23.98
N ALA A 123 -35.03 -21.04 25.23
CA ALA A 123 -35.96 -21.14 26.36
C ALA A 123 -36.78 -19.86 26.60
N LYS A 124 -36.19 -18.69 26.38
CA LYS A 124 -36.88 -17.39 26.48
C LYS A 124 -37.89 -17.18 25.34
N LEU A 125 -37.52 -17.56 24.10
CA LEU A 125 -38.35 -17.40 22.90
C LEU A 125 -39.56 -18.36 22.93
N GLU A 126 -39.36 -19.58 23.43
CA GLU A 126 -40.43 -20.57 23.63
C GLU A 126 -41.52 -20.03 24.60
N VAL A 127 -41.12 -19.47 25.74
CA VAL A 127 -42.05 -18.82 26.69
C VAL A 127 -42.74 -17.58 26.09
N GLN A 128 -42.05 -16.82 25.23
CA GLN A 128 -42.65 -15.69 24.51
C GLN A 128 -43.70 -16.16 23.49
N ILE A 129 -43.45 -17.26 22.78
CA ILE A 129 -44.42 -17.89 21.86
C ILE A 129 -45.62 -18.47 22.62
N GLU A 130 -45.42 -19.10 23.77
CA GLU A 130 -46.52 -19.60 24.60
C GLU A 130 -47.44 -18.43 25.03
N ARG A 131 -46.85 -17.35 25.53
CA ARG A 131 -47.58 -16.12 25.92
C ARG A 131 -48.34 -15.52 24.74
N ALA A 132 -47.71 -15.39 23.57
CA ALA A 132 -48.36 -14.86 22.37
C ALA A 132 -49.49 -15.79 21.87
N THR A 133 -49.29 -17.11 21.96
CA THR A 133 -50.32 -18.11 21.63
C THR A 133 -51.52 -18.03 22.56
N ALA A 134 -51.29 -17.82 23.87
CA ALA A 134 -52.37 -17.60 24.83
C ALA A 134 -53.14 -16.30 24.55
N SER A 135 -52.43 -15.22 24.20
CA SER A 135 -53.05 -13.94 23.80
C SER A 135 -53.92 -14.07 22.55
N ALA A 136 -53.40 -14.71 21.49
CA ALA A 136 -54.14 -14.95 20.25
C ALA A 136 -55.38 -15.85 20.48
N LYS A 137 -55.30 -16.86 21.37
CA LYS A 137 -56.46 -17.67 21.77
C LYS A 137 -57.52 -16.85 22.51
N ALA A 138 -57.12 -15.94 23.41
CA ALA A 138 -58.05 -15.07 24.12
C ALA A 138 -58.74 -14.08 23.17
N ALA A 139 -57.99 -13.50 22.21
CA ALA A 139 -58.56 -12.64 21.18
C ALA A 139 -59.54 -13.40 20.25
N ALA A 140 -59.22 -14.65 19.88
CA ALA A 140 -60.11 -15.48 19.07
C ALA A 140 -61.43 -15.83 19.79
N ALA A 141 -61.38 -16.06 21.11
CA ALA A 141 -62.58 -16.23 21.92
C ALA A 141 -63.42 -14.94 22.00
N ALA A 142 -62.79 -13.77 22.02
CA ALA A 142 -63.49 -12.48 21.97
C ALA A 142 -64.19 -12.24 20.61
N VAL A 143 -63.55 -12.63 19.50
CA VAL A 143 -64.17 -12.61 18.15
C VAL A 143 -65.41 -13.51 18.10
N GLU A 144 -65.32 -14.76 18.56
CA GLU A 144 -66.48 -15.67 18.51
C GLU A 144 -67.64 -15.17 19.38
N ASN A 145 -67.35 -14.61 20.57
CA ASN A 145 -68.37 -13.96 21.41
C ASN A 145 -69.04 -12.78 20.69
N ALA A 146 -68.26 -11.86 20.08
CA ALA A 146 -68.80 -10.71 19.36
C ALA A 146 -69.65 -11.13 18.14
N LYS A 147 -69.23 -12.18 17.44
CA LYS A 147 -69.92 -12.80 16.30
C LYS A 147 -71.24 -13.46 16.72
N VAL A 148 -71.30 -14.15 17.87
CA VAL A 148 -72.56 -14.66 18.44
C VAL A 148 -73.51 -13.51 18.77
N THR A 149 -73.04 -12.45 19.44
CA THR A 149 -73.87 -11.27 19.75
C THR A 149 -74.36 -10.55 18.48
N LEU A 150 -73.54 -10.47 17.42
CA LEU A 150 -73.98 -9.97 16.12
C LEU A 150 -75.10 -10.84 15.54
N GLN A 151 -74.94 -12.16 15.55
CA GLN A 151 -75.93 -13.10 15.04
C GLN A 151 -77.27 -13.02 15.81
N GLU A 152 -77.23 -12.83 17.13
CA GLU A 152 -78.43 -12.61 17.96
C GLU A 152 -79.17 -11.31 17.58
N ASN A 153 -78.42 -10.23 17.34
CA ASN A 153 -78.97 -8.93 16.97
C ASN A 153 -79.46 -8.88 15.50
N GLU A 154 -78.84 -9.59 14.58
CA GLU A 154 -79.38 -9.79 13.23
C GLU A 154 -80.71 -10.57 13.26
N ASN A 155 -80.79 -11.61 14.10
CA ASN A 155 -82.04 -12.31 14.35
C ASN A 155 -83.10 -11.40 15.02
N ALA A 156 -82.70 -10.42 15.83
CA ALA A 156 -83.61 -9.41 16.40
C ALA A 156 -84.14 -8.44 15.32
N VAL A 157 -83.28 -7.94 14.42
CA VAL A 157 -83.68 -7.11 13.27
C VAL A 157 -84.63 -7.87 12.35
N ALA A 158 -84.36 -9.14 12.06
CA ALA A 158 -85.24 -10.00 11.25
C ALA A 158 -86.65 -10.14 11.87
N ARG A 159 -86.73 -10.38 13.19
CA ARG A 159 -88.01 -10.41 13.94
C ARG A 159 -88.72 -9.07 13.90
N ALA A 160 -88.03 -7.96 14.17
CA ALA A 160 -88.60 -6.61 14.13
C ALA A 160 -89.18 -6.29 12.74
N SER A 161 -88.41 -6.50 11.67
CA SER A 161 -88.85 -6.26 10.30
C SER A 161 -90.10 -7.08 9.93
N ALA A 162 -90.18 -8.34 10.38
CA ALA A 162 -91.34 -9.19 10.15
C ALA A 162 -92.61 -8.74 10.91
N LEU A 163 -92.46 -8.07 12.07
CA LEU A 163 -93.57 -7.51 12.84
C LEU A 163 -94.02 -6.15 12.29
N THR A 164 -93.09 -5.25 11.94
CA THR A 164 -93.40 -3.95 11.31
C THR A 164 -94.15 -4.16 9.99
N LYS A 165 -93.71 -5.11 9.14
CA LYS A 165 -94.42 -5.52 7.90
C LYS A 165 -95.83 -6.08 8.12
N ARG A 166 -96.21 -6.42 9.35
CA ARG A 166 -97.56 -6.88 9.74
C ARG A 166 -98.38 -5.81 10.47
N GLY A 167 -97.85 -4.59 10.62
CA GLY A 167 -98.45 -3.53 11.44
C GLY A 167 -98.41 -3.82 12.95
N MET A 168 -97.57 -4.76 13.39
CA MET A 168 -97.50 -5.24 14.78
C MET A 168 -96.36 -4.61 15.59
N ALA A 169 -95.53 -3.76 14.97
CA ALA A 169 -94.43 -3.03 15.60
C ALA A 169 -94.20 -1.68 14.89
N THR A 170 -93.65 -0.70 15.61
CA THR A 170 -93.34 0.63 15.08
C THR A 170 -92.00 0.67 14.35
N ASP A 171 -91.82 1.60 13.41
CA ASP A 171 -90.54 1.78 12.68
C ASP A 171 -89.39 2.11 13.64
N GLN A 172 -89.65 2.92 14.68
CA GLN A 172 -88.71 3.20 15.78
C GLN A 172 -88.13 1.92 16.43
N SER A 173 -88.90 0.84 16.52
CA SER A 173 -88.41 -0.43 17.07
C SER A 173 -87.47 -1.17 16.11
N LEU A 174 -87.68 -1.03 14.79
CA LEU A 174 -86.83 -1.57 13.75
C LEU A 174 -85.53 -0.76 13.63
N GLU A 175 -85.60 0.57 13.73
CA GLU A 175 -84.43 1.46 13.81
C GLU A 175 -83.56 1.14 15.03
N ALA A 176 -84.17 1.01 16.22
CA ALA A 176 -83.47 0.67 17.45
C ALA A 176 -82.77 -0.71 17.39
N ALA A 177 -83.42 -1.71 16.77
CA ALA A 177 -82.81 -3.00 16.50
C ALA A 177 -81.64 -2.89 15.51
N THR A 178 -81.82 -2.14 14.41
CA THR A 178 -80.81 -1.97 13.36
C THR A 178 -79.56 -1.29 13.89
N ALA A 179 -79.72 -0.15 14.58
CA ALA A 179 -78.61 0.55 15.22
C ALA A 179 -77.89 -0.30 16.30
N THR A 180 -78.56 -1.32 16.86
CA THR A 180 -77.95 -2.27 17.82
C THR A 180 -77.18 -3.37 17.10
N ARG A 181 -77.69 -3.89 15.98
CA ARG A 181 -76.94 -4.76 15.06
C ARG A 181 -75.67 -4.05 14.58
N ASP A 182 -75.78 -2.80 14.14
CA ASP A 182 -74.65 -2.02 13.61
C ASP A 182 -73.57 -1.77 14.68
N ARG A 183 -73.98 -1.51 15.93
CA ARG A 183 -73.06 -1.48 17.09
C ARG A 183 -72.37 -2.82 17.34
N SER A 184 -73.08 -3.94 17.26
CA SER A 184 -72.47 -5.28 17.38
C SER A 184 -71.54 -5.61 16.23
N LYS A 185 -71.82 -5.13 15.00
CA LYS A 185 -70.91 -5.29 13.87
C LYS A 185 -69.60 -4.54 14.12
N ALA A 186 -69.66 -3.26 14.49
CA ALA A 186 -68.46 -2.49 14.83
C ALA A 186 -67.66 -3.11 16.00
N ALA A 187 -68.33 -3.80 16.94
CA ALA A 187 -67.67 -4.55 18.00
C ALA A 187 -66.97 -5.83 17.48
N LEU A 188 -67.56 -6.54 16.51
CA LEU A 188 -66.91 -7.66 15.82
C LEU A 188 -65.72 -7.19 14.99
N ASP A 189 -65.90 -6.16 14.15
CA ASP A 189 -64.84 -5.57 13.31
C ASP A 189 -63.62 -5.15 14.20
N SER A 190 -63.89 -4.62 15.40
CA SER A 190 -62.88 -4.31 16.42
C SER A 190 -62.23 -5.56 17.04
N ALA A 191 -63.01 -6.60 17.38
CA ALA A 191 -62.47 -7.85 17.91
C ALA A 191 -61.56 -8.55 16.88
N GLU A 192 -61.94 -8.55 15.60
CA GLU A 192 -61.14 -9.12 14.51
C GLU A 192 -59.83 -8.36 14.29
N ALA A 193 -59.84 -7.03 14.39
CA ALA A 193 -58.62 -6.22 14.37
C ALA A 193 -57.67 -6.55 15.56
N ASN A 194 -58.21 -6.74 16.76
CA ASN A 194 -57.42 -7.15 17.93
C ASN A 194 -56.85 -8.57 17.79
N LEU A 195 -57.59 -9.51 17.17
CA LEU A 195 -57.08 -10.83 16.82
C LEU A 195 -55.95 -10.76 15.79
N ALA A 196 -56.07 -9.92 14.76
CA ALA A 196 -55.03 -9.73 13.76
C ALA A 196 -53.72 -9.20 14.37
N ILE A 197 -53.80 -8.28 15.35
CA ILE A 197 -52.64 -7.80 16.11
C ILE A 197 -51.99 -8.96 16.90
N ALA A 198 -52.77 -9.70 17.69
CA ALA A 198 -52.24 -10.82 18.49
C ALA A 198 -51.66 -11.97 17.63
N GLN A 199 -52.17 -12.17 16.41
CA GLN A 199 -51.60 -13.09 15.43
C GLN A 199 -50.29 -12.56 14.80
N ALA A 200 -50.19 -11.26 14.55
CA ALA A 200 -48.95 -10.63 14.09
C ALA A 200 -47.84 -10.74 15.14
N ASP A 201 -48.15 -10.48 16.42
CA ASP A 201 -47.22 -10.66 17.54
C ASP A 201 -46.73 -12.11 17.64
N LEU A 202 -47.64 -13.09 17.57
CA LEU A 202 -47.29 -14.52 17.57
C LEU A 202 -46.35 -14.87 16.39
N LYS A 203 -46.65 -14.36 15.18
CA LYS A 203 -45.82 -14.58 14.00
C LYS A 203 -44.43 -13.93 14.14
N ALA A 204 -44.33 -12.78 14.80
CA ALA A 204 -43.04 -12.16 15.11
C ALA A 204 -42.21 -13.06 16.03
N GLN A 205 -42.77 -13.52 17.15
CA GLN A 205 -42.05 -14.40 18.08
C GLN A 205 -41.67 -15.76 17.45
N GLN A 206 -42.49 -16.30 16.56
CA GLN A 206 -42.14 -17.48 15.75
C GLN A 206 -41.00 -17.20 14.76
N THR A 207 -40.92 -15.99 14.20
CA THR A 207 -39.82 -15.57 13.32
C THR A 207 -38.53 -15.43 14.11
N ASP A 208 -38.58 -14.90 15.33
CA ASP A 208 -37.42 -14.82 16.23
C ASP A 208 -36.93 -16.23 16.62
N LEU A 209 -37.83 -17.17 16.92
CA LEU A 209 -37.44 -18.58 17.15
C LEU A 209 -36.83 -19.22 15.90
N ALA A 210 -37.32 -18.92 14.69
CA ALA A 210 -36.67 -19.41 13.47
C ALA A 210 -35.24 -18.87 13.31
N LYS A 211 -35.01 -17.60 13.70
CA LYS A 211 -33.70 -16.93 13.69
C LYS A 211 -32.75 -17.36 14.83
N SER A 212 -33.21 -18.13 15.81
CA SER A 212 -32.33 -18.66 16.86
C SER A 212 -31.42 -19.79 16.37
N THR A 213 -31.69 -20.33 15.18
CA THR A 213 -30.82 -21.28 14.48
C THR A 213 -30.10 -20.55 13.35
N ILE A 214 -28.77 -20.56 13.38
CA ILE A 214 -27.93 -19.89 12.39
C ILE A 214 -27.57 -20.91 11.31
N TYR A 215 -27.93 -20.61 10.06
CA TYR A 215 -27.78 -21.49 8.90
C TYR A 215 -26.74 -20.97 7.91
N ALA A 216 -26.11 -21.86 7.14
CA ALA A 216 -25.24 -21.50 6.04
C ALA A 216 -26.05 -20.87 4.86
N PRO A 217 -25.73 -19.64 4.41
CA PRO A 217 -26.43 -18.97 3.31
C PRO A 217 -26.00 -19.43 1.91
N ILE A 218 -24.83 -20.08 1.83
CA ILE A 218 -24.16 -20.62 0.65
C ILE A 218 -23.58 -22.00 0.98
N ASP A 219 -23.38 -22.83 -0.05
CA ASP A 219 -22.46 -23.98 0.04
C ASP A 219 -21.01 -23.46 0.09
N GLY A 220 -20.12 -24.13 0.83
CA GLY A 220 -18.74 -23.67 0.95
C GLY A 220 -17.90 -24.35 2.04
N ILE A 221 -16.78 -23.71 2.40
CA ILE A 221 -15.87 -24.11 3.49
C ILE A 221 -15.89 -23.05 4.58
N VAL A 222 -16.04 -23.46 5.84
CA VAL A 222 -15.91 -22.57 7.01
C VAL A 222 -14.45 -22.17 7.19
N LEU A 223 -14.11 -20.90 6.93
CA LEU A 223 -12.75 -20.37 7.11
C LEU A 223 -12.41 -20.06 8.56
N THR A 224 -13.40 -19.58 9.33
CA THR A 224 -13.19 -19.09 10.70
C THR A 224 -14.45 -19.29 11.53
N ARG A 225 -14.28 -19.65 12.80
CA ARG A 225 -15.33 -19.90 13.80
C ARG A 225 -15.04 -19.08 15.06
N SER A 226 -15.52 -17.85 15.09
CA SER A 226 -15.29 -16.88 16.17
C SER A 226 -16.27 -17.01 17.35
N VAL A 227 -16.83 -18.21 17.55
CA VAL A 227 -17.88 -18.43 18.57
C VAL A 227 -17.84 -19.83 19.19
N ASP A 228 -17.92 -19.90 20.52
CA ASP A 228 -17.94 -21.15 21.32
C ASP A 228 -19.29 -21.41 22.02
N PRO A 229 -19.67 -22.67 22.29
CA PRO A 229 -20.81 -23.00 23.14
C PRO A 229 -20.68 -22.39 24.55
N GLY A 230 -21.76 -21.79 25.04
CA GLY A 230 -21.80 -21.06 26.31
C GLY A 230 -21.41 -19.58 26.19
N GLN A 231 -20.90 -19.12 25.04
CA GLN A 231 -20.63 -17.70 24.80
C GLN A 231 -21.92 -16.90 24.62
N THR A 232 -22.00 -15.71 25.21
CA THR A 232 -23.09 -14.76 24.96
C THR A 232 -22.76 -13.93 23.71
N VAL A 233 -23.64 -13.96 22.72
CA VAL A 233 -23.60 -13.08 21.55
C VAL A 233 -24.59 -11.93 21.71
N ALA A 234 -24.17 -10.71 21.35
CA ALA A 234 -24.99 -9.51 21.41
C ALA A 234 -25.18 -8.94 20.00
N SER A 235 -26.40 -9.00 19.49
CA SER A 235 -26.84 -8.24 18.32
C SER A 235 -27.00 -6.77 18.76
N SER A 236 -25.89 -6.04 18.70
CA SER A 236 -25.76 -4.64 19.10
C SER A 236 -25.44 -3.76 17.88
N LEU A 237 -25.10 -2.48 18.09
CA LEU A 237 -24.66 -1.57 17.02
C LEU A 237 -23.46 -2.11 16.21
N GLN A 238 -22.70 -3.05 16.79
CA GLN A 238 -21.76 -3.90 16.07
C GLN A 238 -22.13 -5.36 16.41
N ALA A 239 -22.70 -6.07 15.44
CA ALA A 239 -22.96 -7.50 15.57
C ALA A 239 -21.64 -8.26 15.24
N PRO A 240 -21.13 -9.11 16.14
CA PRO A 240 -19.90 -9.86 15.87
C PRO A 240 -20.11 -10.88 14.75
N VAL A 241 -19.14 -10.96 13.83
CA VAL A 241 -19.05 -12.07 12.87
C VAL A 241 -18.72 -13.34 13.65
N LEU A 242 -19.55 -14.37 13.50
CA LEU A 242 -19.45 -15.64 14.22
C LEU A 242 -18.83 -16.73 13.33
N PHE A 243 -19.13 -16.70 12.03
CA PHE A 243 -18.55 -17.59 11.03
C PHE A 243 -18.18 -16.80 9.77
N VAL A 244 -17.12 -17.24 9.11
CA VAL A 244 -16.77 -16.81 7.75
C VAL A 244 -16.81 -18.03 6.83
N ILE A 245 -17.54 -17.96 5.72
CA ILE A 245 -17.66 -19.06 4.75
C ILE A 245 -17.20 -18.59 3.37
N ALA A 246 -16.32 -19.38 2.75
CA ALA A 246 -15.90 -19.22 1.35
C ALA A 246 -16.66 -20.20 0.45
N ALA A 247 -17.23 -19.75 -0.66
CA ALA A 247 -18.01 -20.62 -1.57
C ALA A 247 -17.13 -21.65 -2.29
N ASP A 248 -15.99 -21.19 -2.80
CA ASP A 248 -14.95 -22.01 -3.44
C ASP A 248 -13.58 -21.41 -3.11
N LEU A 249 -12.56 -22.26 -3.07
CA LEU A 249 -11.16 -21.88 -2.89
C LEU A 249 -10.30 -22.19 -4.12
N ARG A 250 -10.85 -22.82 -5.16
CA ARG A 250 -10.17 -23.01 -6.45
C ARG A 250 -10.15 -21.73 -7.30
N ASN A 251 -11.15 -20.88 -7.13
CA ASN A 251 -11.25 -19.59 -7.81
C ASN A 251 -11.03 -18.48 -6.77
N MET A 252 -9.83 -17.89 -6.78
CA MET A 252 -9.40 -16.88 -5.82
C MET A 252 -9.33 -15.50 -6.47
N GLU A 253 -9.53 -14.46 -5.67
CA GLU A 253 -9.25 -13.08 -6.03
C GLU A 253 -8.00 -12.61 -5.29
N LEU A 254 -7.04 -12.04 -6.01
CA LEU A 254 -5.89 -11.36 -5.44
C LEU A 254 -6.14 -9.85 -5.50
N GLN A 255 -6.31 -9.24 -4.34
CA GLN A 255 -6.46 -7.80 -4.18
C GLN A 255 -5.07 -7.17 -3.99
N ALA A 256 -4.56 -6.55 -5.05
CA ALA A 256 -3.25 -5.90 -5.07
C ALA A 256 -3.39 -4.38 -4.94
N ALA A 257 -2.71 -3.80 -3.96
CA ALA A 257 -2.61 -2.36 -3.76
C ALA A 257 -1.54 -1.79 -4.70
N VAL A 258 -1.97 -1.08 -5.74
CA VAL A 258 -1.08 -0.42 -6.72
C VAL A 258 -0.94 1.06 -6.33
N ASP A 259 0.28 1.57 -6.28
CA ASP A 259 0.55 2.98 -5.93
C ASP A 259 -0.04 3.97 -6.95
N GLU A 260 -0.46 5.14 -6.47
CA GLU A 260 -0.98 6.25 -7.29
C GLU A 260 -0.01 6.67 -8.43
N ALA A 261 1.30 6.50 -8.24
CA ALA A 261 2.30 6.82 -9.26
C ALA A 261 2.24 5.94 -10.50
N ASP A 262 1.84 4.67 -10.35
CA ASP A 262 1.91 3.65 -11.41
C ASP A 262 0.55 3.21 -11.94
N ILE A 263 -0.55 3.53 -11.24
CA ILE A 263 -1.91 3.14 -11.62
C ILE A 263 -2.29 3.56 -13.06
N GLY A 264 -1.74 4.66 -13.57
CA GLY A 264 -1.96 5.12 -14.95
C GLY A 264 -1.36 4.22 -16.04
N GLN A 265 -0.47 3.29 -15.68
CA GLN A 265 0.10 2.27 -16.58
C GLN A 265 -0.67 0.94 -16.55
N VAL A 266 -1.43 0.70 -15.47
CA VAL A 266 -2.11 -0.55 -15.18
C VAL A 266 -3.52 -0.56 -15.79
N LYS A 267 -3.94 -1.68 -16.38
CA LYS A 267 -5.21 -1.81 -17.12
C LYS A 267 -5.83 -3.20 -16.95
N PRO A 268 -7.18 -3.32 -16.97
CA PRO A 268 -7.86 -4.60 -17.11
C PRO A 268 -7.37 -5.39 -18.34
N GLY A 269 -7.32 -6.71 -18.23
CA GLY A 269 -6.79 -7.62 -19.26
C GLY A 269 -5.26 -7.65 -19.38
N GLN A 270 -4.52 -7.03 -18.46
CA GLN A 270 -3.07 -7.25 -18.34
C GLN A 270 -2.80 -8.53 -17.54
N HIS A 271 -1.87 -9.34 -18.05
CA HIS A 271 -1.31 -10.46 -17.29
C HIS A 271 -0.33 -9.95 -16.22
N ALA A 272 -0.39 -10.58 -15.06
CA ALA A 272 0.54 -10.39 -13.96
C ALA A 272 1.11 -11.74 -13.53
N ARG A 273 2.24 -11.70 -12.82
CA ARG A 273 2.71 -12.84 -12.03
C ARG A 273 2.78 -12.45 -10.58
N PHE A 274 2.52 -13.39 -9.69
CA PHE A 274 2.71 -13.18 -8.27
C PHE A 274 3.45 -14.35 -7.62
N THR A 275 4.14 -14.06 -6.53
CA THR A 275 4.67 -15.03 -5.59
C THR A 275 4.05 -14.78 -4.22
N VAL A 276 3.81 -15.84 -3.46
CA VAL A 276 3.41 -15.76 -2.05
C VAL A 276 4.59 -16.14 -1.17
N ASP A 277 4.69 -15.57 0.03
CA ASP A 277 5.84 -15.78 0.94
C ASP A 277 6.03 -17.26 1.33
N ALA A 278 4.97 -18.07 1.25
CA ALA A 278 4.99 -19.52 1.48
C ALA A 278 5.62 -20.33 0.33
N PHE A 279 5.70 -19.78 -0.88
CA PHE A 279 6.16 -20.44 -2.10
C PHE A 279 6.99 -19.48 -2.99
N PRO A 280 8.13 -18.94 -2.51
CA PRO A 280 8.89 -17.92 -3.23
C PRO A 280 9.46 -18.40 -4.57
N ASP A 281 9.82 -19.69 -4.67
CA ASP A 281 10.37 -20.30 -5.89
C ASP A 281 9.31 -20.66 -6.96
N ARG A 282 8.01 -20.51 -6.63
CA ARG A 282 6.89 -20.83 -7.55
C ARG A 282 6.11 -19.54 -7.89
N PRO A 283 6.36 -18.92 -9.05
CA PRO A 283 5.45 -17.90 -9.56
C PRO A 283 4.12 -18.53 -9.98
N PHE A 284 3.05 -17.76 -9.81
CA PHE A 284 1.71 -18.05 -10.28
C PHE A 284 1.30 -16.94 -11.25
N ASP A 285 0.70 -17.28 -12.40
CA ASP A 285 0.15 -16.31 -13.34
C ASP A 285 -1.26 -15.86 -12.88
N ALA A 286 -1.63 -14.62 -13.17
CA ALA A 286 -2.93 -14.01 -12.86
C ALA A 286 -3.32 -12.98 -13.93
N GLU A 287 -4.60 -12.59 -14.00
CA GLU A 287 -5.07 -11.56 -14.93
C GLU A 287 -5.88 -10.48 -14.20
N ILE A 288 -5.64 -9.20 -14.53
CA ILE A 288 -6.38 -8.07 -13.94
C ILE A 288 -7.80 -8.04 -14.51
N ARG A 289 -8.79 -8.45 -13.70
CA ARG A 289 -10.22 -8.34 -14.06
C ARG A 289 -10.69 -6.90 -14.05
N ASP A 290 -10.39 -6.17 -12.97
CA ASP A 290 -10.79 -4.77 -12.80
C ASP A 290 -9.87 -4.01 -11.84
N ILE A 291 -10.06 -2.69 -11.79
CA ILE A 291 -9.31 -1.75 -10.95
C ILE A 291 -10.31 -0.85 -10.23
N SER A 292 -10.14 -0.70 -8.92
CA SER A 292 -11.00 0.15 -8.09
C SER A 292 -10.79 1.63 -8.39
N TYR A 293 -11.86 2.37 -8.68
CA TYR A 293 -11.81 3.85 -8.81
C TYR A 293 -11.68 4.57 -7.46
N ALA A 294 -12.04 3.91 -6.36
CA ALA A 294 -11.82 4.41 -5.01
C ALA A 294 -10.38 4.08 -4.57
N SER A 295 -9.65 5.09 -4.10
CA SER A 295 -8.36 4.90 -3.46
C SER A 295 -8.50 4.48 -1.99
N VAL A 296 -7.47 3.82 -1.49
CA VAL A 296 -7.28 3.52 -0.07
C VAL A 296 -6.04 4.28 0.39
N THR A 297 -6.11 4.94 1.55
CA THR A 297 -4.96 5.60 2.17
C THR A 297 -4.54 4.83 3.42
N THR A 298 -3.42 4.13 3.35
CA THR A 298 -2.83 3.38 4.48
C THR A 298 -1.48 4.00 4.83
N ASP A 299 -1.30 4.36 6.10
CA ASP A 299 -0.09 5.02 6.64
C ASP A 299 0.39 6.26 5.85
N GLY A 300 -0.52 6.92 5.14
CA GLY A 300 -0.26 8.11 4.32
C GLY A 300 0.11 7.81 2.86
N VAL A 301 0.24 6.55 2.46
CA VAL A 301 0.41 6.13 1.06
C VAL A 301 -0.96 5.96 0.41
N VAL A 302 -1.13 6.48 -0.80
CA VAL A 302 -2.37 6.38 -1.59
C VAL A 302 -2.24 5.27 -2.61
N THR A 303 -3.09 4.25 -2.50
CA THR A 303 -3.12 3.08 -3.38
C THR A 303 -4.49 2.87 -3.99
N TYR A 304 -4.54 2.10 -5.08
CA TYR A 304 -5.76 1.69 -5.77
C TYR A 304 -5.78 0.15 -5.85
N ASN A 305 -6.88 -0.46 -5.42
CA ASN A 305 -7.00 -1.92 -5.39
C ASN A 305 -7.30 -2.47 -6.79
N ALA A 306 -6.30 -3.06 -7.43
CA ALA A 306 -6.49 -3.93 -8.59
C ALA A 306 -6.98 -5.31 -8.12
N ARG A 307 -7.97 -5.88 -8.83
CA ARG A 307 -8.53 -7.20 -8.54
C ARG A 307 -8.14 -8.17 -9.64
N LEU A 308 -7.33 -9.15 -9.27
CA LEU A 308 -6.80 -10.16 -10.19
C LEU A 308 -7.49 -11.49 -9.96
N GLU A 309 -7.87 -12.18 -11.03
CA GLU A 309 -8.36 -13.55 -10.96
C GLU A 309 -7.20 -14.55 -10.92
N VAL A 310 -7.33 -15.55 -10.04
CA VAL A 310 -6.29 -16.53 -9.71
C VAL A 310 -6.87 -17.95 -9.68
N ASP A 311 -6.32 -18.84 -10.50
CA ASP A 311 -6.59 -20.28 -10.43
C ASP A 311 -5.78 -20.92 -9.29
N ASN A 312 -6.47 -21.65 -8.42
CA ASN A 312 -5.95 -22.41 -7.29
C ASN A 312 -6.49 -23.85 -7.33
N GLY A 313 -6.56 -24.48 -8.51
CA GLY A 313 -7.00 -25.86 -8.69
C GLY A 313 -6.24 -26.90 -7.86
N GLU A 314 -4.98 -26.62 -7.48
CA GLU A 314 -4.16 -27.44 -6.57
C GLU A 314 -4.46 -27.20 -5.07
N LEU A 315 -5.26 -26.19 -4.71
CA LEU A 315 -5.60 -25.79 -3.33
C LEU A 315 -4.38 -25.51 -2.42
N LEU A 316 -3.27 -25.07 -3.01
CA LEU A 316 -2.06 -24.65 -2.29
C LEU A 316 -2.18 -23.26 -1.69
N LEU A 317 -2.83 -22.35 -2.42
CA LEU A 317 -3.06 -20.97 -2.00
C LEU A 317 -4.22 -20.93 -0.99
N ARG A 318 -4.14 -20.02 -0.02
CA ARG A 318 -5.14 -19.89 1.06
C ARG A 318 -5.57 -18.42 1.22
N PRO A 319 -6.82 -18.17 1.65
CA PRO A 319 -7.24 -16.84 2.09
C PRO A 319 -6.29 -16.24 3.13
N GLY A 320 -6.02 -14.94 3.03
CA GLY A 320 -5.12 -14.21 3.92
C GLY A 320 -3.62 -14.37 3.63
N MET A 321 -3.22 -15.13 2.59
CA MET A 321 -1.83 -15.11 2.13
C MET A 321 -1.47 -13.76 1.52
N THR A 322 -0.34 -13.18 1.95
CA THR A 322 0.31 -12.05 1.29
C THR A 322 0.96 -12.50 -0.01
N ALA A 323 0.88 -11.65 -1.04
CA ALA A 323 1.55 -11.83 -2.32
C ALA A 323 2.30 -10.57 -2.76
N THR A 324 3.43 -10.77 -3.45
CA THR A 324 4.09 -9.74 -4.25
C THR A 324 3.72 -9.97 -5.71
N VAL A 325 3.17 -8.94 -6.37
CA VAL A 325 2.63 -9.00 -7.73
C VAL A 325 3.48 -8.15 -8.67
N ALA A 326 3.90 -8.72 -9.79
CA ALA A 326 4.53 -8.04 -10.90
C ALA A 326 3.55 -7.97 -12.09
N VAL A 327 2.92 -6.82 -12.28
CA VAL A 327 1.99 -6.55 -13.39
C VAL A 327 2.79 -6.18 -14.63
N VAL A 328 2.58 -6.87 -15.76
CA VAL A 328 3.27 -6.55 -17.02
C VAL A 328 2.55 -5.40 -17.74
N THR A 329 3.08 -4.18 -17.63
CA THR A 329 2.45 -2.98 -18.22
C THR A 329 2.83 -2.76 -19.68
N LYS A 330 4.06 -3.11 -20.07
CA LYS A 330 4.56 -3.05 -21.46
C LYS A 330 5.57 -4.16 -21.72
N GLN A 331 5.36 -4.94 -22.77
CA GLN A 331 6.40 -5.81 -23.34
C GLN A 331 6.79 -5.29 -24.73
N ALA A 332 8.08 -5.05 -24.95
CA ALA A 332 8.64 -4.59 -26.22
C ALA A 332 9.75 -5.55 -26.64
N LYS A 333 9.56 -6.25 -27.76
CA LYS A 333 10.50 -7.26 -28.24
C LYS A 333 11.46 -6.68 -29.27
N GLY A 334 12.72 -7.10 -29.21
CA GLY A 334 13.76 -6.64 -30.14
C GLY A 334 13.98 -5.13 -30.15
N VAL A 335 14.00 -4.47 -28.98
CA VAL A 335 14.30 -3.03 -28.86
C VAL A 335 15.76 -2.77 -28.52
N LEU A 336 16.32 -1.65 -28.99
CA LEU A 336 17.67 -1.24 -28.59
C LEU A 336 17.66 -0.82 -27.11
N THR A 337 18.45 -1.51 -26.29
CA THR A 337 18.56 -1.27 -24.85
C THR A 337 19.95 -0.81 -24.44
N VAL A 338 19.99 0.01 -23.39
CA VAL A 338 21.22 0.50 -22.75
C VAL A 338 21.06 0.44 -21.23
N PRO A 339 22.09 0.01 -20.47
CA PRO A 339 22.03 0.01 -19.00
C PRO A 339 21.74 1.40 -18.41
N ALA A 340 20.80 1.47 -17.47
CA ALA A 340 20.34 2.70 -16.82
C ALA A 340 21.46 3.45 -16.08
N THR A 341 22.55 2.75 -15.71
CA THR A 341 23.77 3.31 -15.13
C THR A 341 24.47 4.31 -16.07
N ALA A 342 24.40 4.12 -17.40
CA ALA A 342 25.05 5.02 -18.35
C ALA A 342 24.44 6.44 -18.35
N PHE A 343 23.15 6.58 -18.06
CA PHE A 343 22.51 7.90 -17.88
C PHE A 343 22.90 8.60 -16.56
N ARG A 344 23.35 7.82 -15.56
CA ARG A 344 23.88 8.33 -14.29
C ARG A 344 25.34 8.77 -14.40
N TYR A 345 26.07 8.33 -15.43
CA TYR A 345 27.46 8.72 -15.65
C TYR A 345 27.63 10.25 -15.78
N ARG A 346 28.65 10.80 -15.12
CA ARG A 346 29.07 12.20 -15.28
C ARG A 346 30.58 12.22 -15.47
N PRO A 347 31.09 12.81 -16.57
CA PRO A 347 32.53 12.84 -16.81
C PRO A 347 33.21 13.65 -15.70
N ILE A 348 34.30 13.08 -15.16
CA ILE A 348 35.16 13.78 -14.20
C ILE A 348 35.78 14.97 -14.94
N GLN A 349 35.24 16.17 -14.69
CA GLN A 349 35.85 17.40 -15.19
C GLN A 349 37.21 17.57 -14.50
N GLN A 350 38.27 17.12 -15.15
CA GLN A 350 39.63 17.52 -14.85
C GLN A 350 39.73 19.02 -15.12
N ALA A 351 39.37 19.81 -14.11
CA ALA A 351 39.59 21.24 -14.08
C ALA A 351 41.10 21.47 -14.14
N ALA A 352 41.61 21.70 -15.35
CA ALA A 352 43.03 21.88 -15.63
C ALA A 352 43.54 23.19 -15.01
N ARG A 353 43.75 23.16 -13.70
CA ARG A 353 44.58 24.10 -12.94
C ARG A 353 46.05 23.85 -13.28
N GLY A 354 46.38 24.04 -14.57
CA GLY A 354 47.74 24.38 -14.92
C GLY A 354 48.09 25.67 -14.18
N TRP A 355 49.17 25.62 -13.40
CA TRP A 355 49.79 26.82 -12.86
C TRP A 355 50.15 27.72 -14.06
N SER A 356 49.42 28.81 -14.26
CA SER A 356 49.79 29.81 -15.24
C SER A 356 50.66 30.87 -14.56
N LEU A 357 51.83 31.14 -15.14
CA LEU A 357 52.71 32.22 -14.67
C LEU A 357 52.07 33.62 -14.84
N SER A 358 50.98 33.75 -15.60
CA SER A 358 50.18 34.99 -15.68
C SER A 358 49.58 35.41 -14.33
N ASP A 359 49.09 34.44 -13.56
CA ASP A 359 48.26 34.69 -12.37
C ASP A 359 49.09 35.22 -11.19
N LEU A 360 50.43 35.23 -11.34
CA LEU A 360 51.39 35.80 -10.40
C LEU A 360 51.66 37.30 -10.65
N PHE A 361 51.29 37.82 -11.83
CA PHE A 361 51.51 39.23 -12.21
C PHE A 361 50.22 40.06 -12.32
N THR A 362 49.05 39.45 -12.55
CA THR A 362 47.76 40.15 -12.47
C THR A 362 47.23 40.17 -11.04
N GLY A 363 47.37 41.31 -10.34
CA GLY A 363 46.87 41.49 -8.99
C GLY A 363 45.36 41.25 -8.85
N ARG A 364 44.92 40.85 -7.64
CA ARG A 364 43.52 40.54 -7.30
C ARG A 364 42.56 41.65 -7.77
N MET A 365 41.75 41.35 -8.78
CA MET A 365 40.58 42.13 -9.14
C MET A 365 39.40 41.18 -9.34
N GLY A 366 38.26 41.47 -8.68
CA GLY A 366 37.15 40.53 -8.57
C GLY A 366 36.46 40.27 -9.90
N ARG A 367 36.33 38.99 -10.29
CA ARG A 367 35.41 38.60 -11.37
C ARG A 367 33.99 38.52 -10.81
N PRO A 368 32.97 39.07 -11.50
CA PRO A 368 31.60 39.05 -11.02
C PRO A 368 31.05 37.61 -10.96
N ASN A 369 30.11 37.39 -10.06
CA ASN A 369 29.42 36.11 -9.90
C ASN A 369 28.54 35.82 -11.12
N ARG A 370 29.10 35.13 -12.13
CA ARG A 370 28.28 34.44 -13.13
C ARG A 370 27.49 33.36 -12.39
N GLN A 371 26.21 33.67 -12.12
CA GLN A 371 25.22 32.66 -11.79
C GLN A 371 25.38 31.50 -12.77
N ARG A 372 25.49 30.29 -12.24
CA ARG A 372 25.30 29.10 -13.06
C ARG A 372 23.85 29.13 -13.52
N GLU A 373 23.62 29.51 -14.77
CA GLU A 373 22.39 29.11 -15.44
C GLU A 373 22.33 27.59 -15.32
N ALA A 374 21.35 27.10 -14.55
CA ALA A 374 21.00 25.70 -14.59
C ALA A 374 20.51 25.46 -16.01
N THR A 375 21.31 24.77 -16.83
CA THR A 375 20.88 24.29 -18.15
C THR A 375 19.59 23.53 -17.94
N LYS A 376 18.47 24.13 -18.37
CA LYS A 376 17.14 23.53 -18.26
C LYS A 376 17.23 22.13 -18.85
N ALA A 377 16.75 21.14 -18.09
CA ALA A 377 16.61 19.79 -18.64
C ALA A 377 15.78 19.89 -19.93
N PRO A 378 16.24 19.34 -21.05
CA PRO A 378 15.59 19.56 -22.33
C PRO A 378 14.17 18.98 -22.30
N THR A 379 13.18 19.81 -22.61
CA THR A 379 11.75 19.53 -22.45
C THR A 379 11.18 18.48 -23.41
N ASP A 380 12.03 17.80 -24.17
CA ASP A 380 11.71 16.89 -25.29
C ASP A 380 12.08 15.42 -24.98
N GLY A 381 12.16 15.07 -23.69
CA GLY A 381 12.47 13.71 -23.20
C GLY A 381 13.90 13.22 -23.50
N SER A 382 14.71 14.00 -24.21
CA SER A 382 16.07 13.62 -24.59
C SER A 382 17.00 13.60 -23.37
N ARG A 383 17.89 12.60 -23.31
CA ARG A 383 18.94 12.49 -22.30
C ARG A 383 20.30 12.42 -22.99
N THR A 384 21.28 13.14 -22.44
CA THR A 384 22.67 13.03 -22.87
C THR A 384 23.29 11.78 -22.26
N LEU A 385 23.68 10.86 -23.14
CA LEU A 385 24.49 9.67 -22.89
C LEU A 385 25.96 9.99 -23.22
N TYR A 386 26.90 9.16 -22.76
CA TYR A 386 28.29 9.24 -23.21
C TYR A 386 28.72 7.93 -23.87
N VAL A 387 29.19 8.00 -25.11
CA VAL A 387 29.72 6.87 -25.90
C VAL A 387 31.25 6.94 -25.88
N LEU A 388 31.94 5.80 -25.84
CA LEU A 388 33.41 5.74 -25.86
C LEU A 388 33.93 5.64 -27.30
N GLU A 389 34.15 6.79 -27.93
CA GLU A 389 34.75 6.86 -29.27
C GLU A 389 36.26 7.18 -29.18
N ASN A 390 37.10 6.40 -29.86
CA ASN A 390 38.55 6.63 -29.92
C ASN A 390 39.21 6.81 -28.53
N GLY A 391 38.69 6.14 -27.51
CA GLY A 391 39.17 6.22 -26.13
C GLY A 391 38.80 7.52 -25.38
N ARG A 392 37.81 8.27 -25.87
CA ARG A 392 37.30 9.51 -25.24
C ARG A 392 35.77 9.50 -25.10
N PRO A 393 35.20 10.08 -24.04
CA PRO A 393 33.76 10.20 -23.88
C PRO A 393 33.18 11.24 -24.85
N HIS A 394 32.34 10.82 -25.79
CA HIS A 394 31.58 11.69 -26.68
C HIS A 394 30.11 11.82 -26.18
N PRO A 395 29.58 13.04 -25.98
CA PRO A 395 28.20 13.23 -25.52
C PRO A 395 27.21 13.05 -26.67
N VAL A 396 26.35 12.03 -26.58
CA VAL A 396 25.31 11.72 -27.58
C VAL A 396 23.94 11.98 -26.96
N ASN A 397 23.06 12.71 -27.65
CA ASN A 397 21.70 12.98 -27.18
C ASN A 397 20.75 11.92 -27.75
N VAL A 398 20.19 11.09 -26.86
CA VAL A 398 19.27 10.01 -27.23
C VAL A 398 17.85 10.32 -26.73
N LYS A 399 16.83 9.88 -27.46
CA LYS A 399 15.46 9.82 -26.93
C LYS A 399 15.23 8.46 -26.29
N ILE A 400 14.87 8.48 -25.01
CA ILE A 400 14.55 7.27 -24.25
C ILE A 400 13.07 6.90 -24.40
N GLY A 401 12.80 5.60 -24.40
CA GLY A 401 11.47 5.04 -24.24
C GLY A 401 11.22 4.63 -22.79
N SER A 402 10.71 3.42 -22.61
CA SER A 402 10.46 2.79 -21.32
C SER A 402 11.73 2.25 -20.66
N THR A 403 11.63 1.86 -19.39
CA THR A 403 12.72 1.26 -18.61
C THR A 403 12.13 0.27 -17.60
N ASP A 404 12.88 -0.79 -17.29
CA ASP A 404 12.59 -1.75 -16.22
C ASP A 404 13.39 -1.47 -14.93
N GLY A 405 14.20 -0.41 -14.93
CA GLY A 405 15.11 -0.02 -13.84
C GLY A 405 16.58 -0.40 -14.09
N GLU A 406 16.86 -1.50 -14.79
CA GLU A 406 18.22 -1.94 -15.13
C GLU A 406 18.62 -1.52 -16.55
N LEU A 407 17.69 -1.68 -17.50
CA LEU A 407 17.79 -1.34 -18.92
C LEU A 407 16.84 -0.18 -19.26
N THR A 408 17.19 0.58 -20.29
CA THR A 408 16.35 1.65 -20.86
C THR A 408 16.29 1.49 -22.37
N GLU A 409 15.08 1.53 -22.92
CA GLU A 409 14.78 1.56 -24.35
C GLU A 409 15.32 2.86 -24.96
N ILE A 410 15.99 2.78 -26.10
CA ILE A 410 16.38 3.96 -26.90
C ILE A 410 15.56 3.96 -28.20
N THR A 411 14.70 4.95 -28.34
CA THR A 411 13.82 5.11 -29.51
C THR A 411 14.55 5.77 -30.69
N SER A 412 15.54 6.62 -30.43
CA SER A 412 16.36 7.26 -31.47
C SER A 412 17.65 7.88 -30.92
N GLY A 413 18.68 7.99 -31.76
CA GLY A 413 19.91 8.74 -31.48
C GLY A 413 21.13 7.89 -31.10
N LEU A 414 21.03 6.57 -31.16
CA LEU A 414 22.15 5.64 -30.95
C LEU A 414 22.06 4.48 -31.95
N GLU A 415 23.21 3.96 -32.38
CA GLU A 415 23.31 2.77 -33.23
C GLU A 415 23.57 1.51 -32.40
N GLU A 416 23.19 0.34 -32.93
CA GLU A 416 23.47 -0.95 -32.29
C GLU A 416 24.98 -1.23 -32.22
N GLY A 417 25.44 -1.82 -31.11
CA GLY A 417 26.85 -2.11 -30.86
C GLY A 417 27.67 -0.92 -30.34
N ALA A 418 27.10 0.28 -30.23
CA ALA A 418 27.79 1.44 -29.67
C ALA A 418 28.19 1.22 -28.19
N TYR A 419 29.46 1.45 -27.84
CA TYR A 419 29.96 1.26 -26.48
C TYR A 419 29.63 2.45 -25.58
N VAL A 420 28.62 2.30 -24.73
CA VAL A 420 28.15 3.33 -23.79
C VAL A 420 28.97 3.29 -22.50
N ILE A 421 29.26 4.45 -21.91
CA ILE A 421 30.06 4.56 -20.68
C ILE A 421 29.14 4.46 -19.46
N THR A 422 29.31 3.39 -18.69
CA THR A 422 28.57 3.13 -17.43
C THR A 422 29.32 3.65 -16.20
N GLY A 423 30.65 3.81 -16.29
CA GLY A 423 31.49 4.31 -15.21
C GLY A 423 32.89 4.70 -15.68
N SER A 424 33.64 5.38 -14.80
CA SER A 424 35.07 5.62 -15.04
C SER A 424 35.82 5.65 -13.72
N GLN A 425 36.89 4.86 -13.61
CA GLN A 425 37.78 4.87 -12.45
C GLN A 425 39.08 5.59 -12.80
N GLN A 426 39.56 6.43 -11.88
CA GLN A 426 40.87 7.05 -11.98
C GLN A 426 41.90 6.16 -11.28
N ARG A 427 42.70 5.44 -12.06
CA ARG A 427 43.82 4.66 -11.52
C ARG A 427 44.98 5.61 -11.21
N SER A 428 45.44 5.59 -9.96
CA SER A 428 46.55 6.38 -9.42
C SER A 428 47.91 5.78 -9.75
#